data_AF-A0A5C8ZRQ5-F1
#
_entry.id   AF-A0A5C8ZRQ5-F1
#
_cell.length_a   1.000
_cell.length_b   1.000
_cell.length_c   1.000
_cell.angle_alpha   90.00
_cell.angle_beta   90.00
_cell.angle_gamma   90.00
#
_symmetry.space_group_name_H-M   'P 1'
#
loop_
_entity.id
_entity.type
_entity.pdbx_description
1 polymer ?
#
loop_
_entity_poly.entity_id
_entity_poly.type
_entity_poly.pdbx_seq_one_letter_code
_entity_poly.pdbx_strand_id
1 'polypeptide(L)'
;MDQRLFFVLGDLGASIAGGALIGWLIWLLTPLGWNMLLVMVAAMLLGMVFAIPLSLLFGSLFGAMEVMVPLMLTGMVAGMVVGMHATMTPIGGALALLEGAVCGLACIVAVWVMNNHIRGPQALPLRGSLKHD
;
A
#
# COMPACT_ATOMS: atom_id res chain seq x y z
N MET A 1 -12.00 11.97 19.22
CA MET A 1 -11.17 10.85 18.75
C MET A 1 -11.61 10.38 17.36
N ASP A 2 -12.34 11.22 16.62
CA ASP A 2 -13.26 10.75 15.57
C ASP A 2 -12.73 10.96 14.14
N GLN A 3 -11.70 11.78 13.96
CA GLN A 3 -11.10 11.97 12.64
C GLN A 3 -10.08 10.89 12.29
N ARG A 4 -9.47 10.22 13.29
CA ARG A 4 -8.46 9.17 13.05
C ARG A 4 -9.03 7.93 12.34
N LEU A 5 -10.27 7.54 12.64
CA LEU A 5 -10.90 6.38 11.99
C LEU A 5 -11.19 6.63 10.51
N PHE A 6 -11.59 7.86 10.15
CA PHE A 6 -11.82 8.24 8.77
C PHE A 6 -10.52 8.23 7.95
N PHE A 7 -9.41 8.70 8.54
CA PHE A 7 -8.08 8.62 7.92
C PHE A 7 -7.61 7.17 7.74
N VAL A 8 -7.78 6.31 8.75
CA VAL A 8 -7.40 4.89 8.67
C VAL A 8 -8.22 4.12 7.63
N LEU A 9 -9.54 4.36 7.57
CA LEU A 9 -10.41 3.75 6.55
C LEU A 9 -10.07 4.24 5.14
N GLY A 10 -9.74 5.53 5.00
CA GLY A 10 -9.28 6.12 3.75
C GLY A 10 -7.96 5.51 3.27
N ASP A 11 -6.99 5.34 4.18
CA ASP A 11 -5.68 4.75 3.88
C ASP A 11 -5.77 3.25 3.54
N LEU A 12 -6.63 2.52 4.24
CA LEU A 12 -6.97 1.12 3.92
C LEU A 12 -7.55 1.03 2.50
N GLY A 13 -8.55 1.86 2.18
CA GLY A 13 -9.17 1.90 0.86
C GLY A 13 -8.18 2.30 -0.24
N ALA A 14 -7.36 3.31 0.01
CA ALA A 14 -6.35 3.80 -0.93
C ALA A 14 -5.26 2.75 -1.19
N SER A 15 -4.82 2.02 -0.16
CA SER A 15 -3.82 0.96 -0.31
C SER A 15 -4.37 -0.25 -1.07
N ILE A 16 -5.61 -0.67 -0.80
CA ILE A 16 -6.25 -1.78 -1.53
C ILE A 16 -6.50 -1.40 -3.00
N ALA A 17 -7.11 -0.24 -3.24
CA ALA A 17 -7.41 0.24 -4.58
C ALA A 17 -6.13 0.53 -5.37
N GLY A 18 -5.15 1.17 -4.73
CA GLY A 18 -3.84 1.46 -5.30
C GLY A 18 -3.06 0.18 -5.64
N GLY A 19 -3.02 -0.78 -4.72
CA GLY A 19 -2.39 -2.08 -4.95
C GLY A 19 -3.03 -2.85 -6.11
N ALA A 20 -4.36 -2.90 -6.17
CA ALA A 20 -5.08 -3.53 -7.27
C ALA A 20 -4.75 -2.88 -8.61
N LEU A 21 -4.83 -1.55 -8.68
CA LEU A 21 -4.61 -0.79 -9.91
C LEU A 21 -3.16 -0.90 -10.40
N ILE A 22 -2.18 -0.83 -9.48
CA ILE A 22 -0.76 -1.03 -9.79
C ILE A 22 -0.49 -2.46 -10.27
N GLY A 23 -1.04 -3.48 -9.58
CA GLY A 23 -0.90 -4.87 -10.00
C GLY A 23 -1.45 -5.11 -11.41
N TRP A 24 -2.62 -4.57 -11.72
CA TRP A 24 -3.21 -4.65 -13.05
C TRP A 24 -2.38 -3.94 -14.13
N LEU A 25 -1.87 -2.74 -13.84
CA LEU A 25 -0.98 -2.02 -14.75
C LEU A 25 0.31 -2.79 -15.01
N ILE A 26 0.90 -3.41 -13.99
CA ILE A 26 2.13 -4.18 -14.13
C ILE A 26 1.90 -5.46 -14.91
N TRP A 27 0.75 -6.13 -14.73
CA TRP A 27 0.37 -7.26 -15.57
C TRP A 27 0.28 -6.88 -17.07
N LEU A 28 -0.31 -5.73 -17.41
CA LEU A 28 -0.36 -5.26 -18.80
C LEU A 28 1.02 -4.99 -19.41
N LEU A 29 1.98 -4.59 -18.59
CA LEU A 29 3.33 -4.24 -19.03
C LEU A 29 4.31 -5.42 -19.00
N THR A 30 3.92 -6.55 -18.39
CA THR A 30 4.82 -7.70 -18.18
C THR A 30 4.53 -8.81 -19.18
N PRO A 31 5.36 -8.98 -20.22
CA PRO A 31 5.24 -10.11 -21.14
C PRO A 31 5.68 -11.43 -20.52
N LEU A 32 5.01 -12.51 -20.94
CA LEU A 32 5.30 -13.88 -20.51
C LEU A 32 6.72 -14.31 -20.94
N GLY A 33 7.47 -14.97 -20.06
CA GLY A 33 8.77 -15.57 -20.39
C GLY A 33 9.97 -14.62 -20.34
N TRP A 34 9.81 -13.39 -19.84
CA TRP A 34 10.94 -12.52 -19.55
C TRP A 34 11.78 -13.01 -18.37
N ASN A 35 13.03 -12.55 -18.28
CA ASN A 35 13.91 -12.87 -17.16
C ASN A 35 13.31 -12.33 -15.85
N MET A 36 12.97 -13.25 -14.95
CA MET A 36 12.27 -12.96 -13.68
C MET A 36 12.99 -11.90 -12.86
N LEU A 37 14.33 -11.92 -12.83
CA LEU A 37 15.12 -10.97 -12.03
C LEU A 37 15.02 -9.55 -12.60
N LEU A 38 15.00 -9.43 -13.92
CA LEU A 38 14.88 -8.15 -14.62
C LEU A 38 13.46 -7.59 -14.48
N VAL A 39 12.45 -8.45 -14.55
CA VAL A 39 11.05 -8.06 -14.32
C VAL A 39 10.81 -7.67 -12.87
N MET A 40 11.41 -8.35 -11.90
CA MET A 40 11.29 -7.98 -10.49
C MET A 40 11.80 -6.56 -10.24
N VAL A 41 13.00 -6.22 -10.73
CA VAL A 41 13.57 -4.87 -10.57
C VAL A 41 12.77 -3.83 -11.35
N ALA A 42 12.36 -4.14 -12.58
CA ALA A 42 11.57 -3.23 -13.41
C ALA A 42 10.18 -2.97 -12.80
N ALA A 43 9.49 -4.02 -12.35
CA ALA A 43 8.16 -3.94 -11.74
C ALA A 43 8.21 -3.24 -10.36
N MET A 44 9.31 -3.38 -9.62
CA MET A 44 9.55 -2.60 -8.40
C MET A 44 9.62 -1.09 -8.71
N LEU A 45 10.40 -0.69 -9.71
CA LEU A 45 10.54 0.70 -10.12
C LEU A 45 9.23 1.26 -10.69
N LEU A 46 8.58 0.50 -11.58
CA LEU A 46 7.29 0.88 -12.16
C LEU A 46 6.21 0.99 -11.08
N GLY A 47 6.17 0.06 -10.14
CA GLY A 47 5.25 0.08 -9.01
C GLY A 47 5.40 1.33 -8.17
N MET A 48 6.63 1.78 -7.91
CA MET A 48 6.88 3.06 -7.26
C MET A 48 6.46 4.26 -8.13
N VAL A 49 6.78 4.24 -9.42
CA VAL A 49 6.39 5.32 -10.35
C VAL A 49 4.87 5.48 -10.41
N PHE A 50 4.10 4.39 -10.39
CA PHE A 50 2.64 4.43 -10.34
C PHE A 50 2.10 4.79 -8.95
N ALA A 51 2.82 4.44 -7.88
CA ALA A 51 2.46 4.83 -6.52
C ALA A 51 2.61 6.34 -6.26
N ILE A 52 3.54 7.04 -6.94
CA ILE A 52 3.71 8.50 -6.81
C ILE A 52 2.42 9.28 -7.11
N PRO A 53 1.81 9.20 -8.32
CA PRO A 53 0.60 9.96 -8.62
C PRO A 53 -0.57 9.54 -7.74
N LEU A 54 -0.70 8.25 -7.38
CA LEU A 54 -1.72 7.78 -6.46
C LEU A 54 -1.52 8.36 -5.05
N SER A 55 -0.27 8.40 -4.56
CA SER A 55 0.05 9.00 -3.26
C SER A 55 -0.21 10.50 -3.21
N LEU A 56 -0.03 11.22 -4.31
CA LEU A 56 -0.37 12.64 -4.39
C LEU A 56 -1.88 12.87 -4.38
N LEU A 57 -2.62 12.05 -5.13
CA LEU A 57 -4.08 12.11 -5.19
C LEU A 57 -4.71 11.80 -3.83
N PHE A 58 -4.32 10.69 -3.21
CA PHE A 58 -4.86 10.27 -1.91
C PHE A 58 -4.26 11.07 -0.75
N GLY A 59 -3.00 11.51 -0.85
CA GLY A 59 -2.34 12.33 0.16
C GLY A 59 -2.96 13.72 0.31
N SER A 60 -3.51 14.30 -0.77
CA SER A 60 -4.28 15.55 -0.70
C SER A 60 -5.61 15.41 0.03
N LEU A 61 -6.19 14.21 0.08
CA LEU A 61 -7.50 13.94 0.70
C LEU A 61 -7.38 13.49 2.16
N PHE A 62 -6.33 12.73 2.49
CA PHE A 62 -6.22 12.01 3.77
C PHE A 62 -4.95 12.34 4.59
N GLY A 63 -4.13 13.29 4.14
CA GLY A 63 -2.90 13.69 4.83
C GLY A 63 -1.65 13.13 4.15
N ALA A 64 -0.81 14.03 3.63
CA ALA A 64 0.25 13.70 2.68
C ALA A 64 1.33 12.73 3.19
N MET A 65 1.64 12.75 4.50
CA MET A 65 2.76 11.97 5.04
C MET A 65 2.36 10.56 5.52
N GLU A 66 1.11 10.35 5.92
CA GLU A 66 0.68 9.06 6.47
C GLU A 66 0.32 8.05 5.36
N VAL A 67 -0.25 8.52 4.24
CA VAL A 67 -0.65 7.65 3.11
C VAL A 67 0.53 7.32 2.19
N MET A 68 1.53 8.21 2.10
CA MET A 68 2.62 8.02 1.14
C MET A 68 3.46 6.77 1.45
N VAL A 69 3.77 6.50 2.72
CA VAL A 69 4.57 5.34 3.13
C VAL A 69 3.90 3.99 2.80
N PRO A 70 2.67 3.71 3.26
CA PRO A 70 1.99 2.45 2.96
C PRO A 70 1.71 2.27 1.46
N LEU A 71 1.40 3.35 0.74
CA LEU A 71 1.07 3.28 -0.68
C LEU A 71 2.32 3.03 -1.55
N MET A 72 3.46 3.60 -1.18
CA MET A 72 4.75 3.30 -1.82
C MET A 72 5.20 1.87 -1.55
N LEU A 73 5.09 1.41 -0.29
CA LEU A 73 5.38 0.03 0.07
C LEU A 73 4.47 -0.95 -0.70
N THR A 74 3.18 -0.62 -0.79
CA THR A 74 2.21 -1.39 -1.57
C THR A 74 2.59 -1.46 -3.03
N GLY A 75 2.92 -0.32 -3.67
CA GLY A 75 3.32 -0.30 -5.08
C GLY A 75 4.56 -1.15 -5.36
N MET A 76 5.53 -1.09 -4.45
CA MET A 76 6.74 -1.91 -4.52
C MET A 76 6.44 -3.41 -4.42
N VAL A 77 5.71 -3.83 -3.38
CA VAL A 77 5.42 -5.24 -3.10
C VAL A 77 4.46 -5.82 -4.15
N ALA A 78 3.35 -5.12 -4.44
CA ALA A 78 2.39 -5.54 -5.45
C ALA A 78 3.05 -5.67 -6.82
N GLY A 79 3.93 -4.72 -7.18
CA GLY A 79 4.64 -4.79 -8.45
C GLY A 79 5.58 -5.98 -8.57
N MET A 80 6.36 -6.26 -7.53
CA MET A 80 7.23 -7.44 -7.53
C MET A 80 6.44 -8.74 -7.60
N VAL A 81 5.41 -8.89 -6.76
CA VAL A 81 4.61 -10.13 -6.68
C VAL A 81 3.90 -10.39 -8.00
N VAL A 82 3.17 -9.41 -8.53
CA VAL A 82 2.42 -9.57 -9.79
C VAL A 82 3.37 -9.70 -10.99
N GLY A 83 4.46 -8.95 -11.03
CA GLY A 83 5.46 -9.04 -12.10
C GLY A 83 6.13 -10.41 -12.16
N MET A 84 6.50 -10.97 -11.00
CA MET A 84 7.05 -12.32 -10.91
C MET A 84 6.03 -13.38 -11.32
N HIS A 85 4.79 -13.26 -10.83
CA HIS A 85 3.76 -14.25 -11.14
C HIS A 85 3.38 -14.22 -12.64
N ALA A 86 3.29 -13.02 -13.23
CA ALA A 86 3.02 -12.82 -14.65
C ALA A 86 4.14 -13.34 -15.56
N THR A 87 5.39 -13.41 -15.08
CA THR A 87 6.50 -13.98 -15.86
C THR A 87 6.57 -15.50 -15.77
N MET A 88 6.23 -16.09 -14.62
CA MET A 88 6.30 -17.53 -14.39
C MET A 88 5.11 -18.28 -15.00
N THR A 89 3.91 -17.70 -14.93
CA THR A 89 2.69 -18.33 -15.41
C THR A 89 1.76 -17.32 -16.07
N PRO A 90 0.98 -17.74 -17.08
CA PRO A 90 -0.02 -16.87 -17.67
C PRO A 90 -1.16 -16.63 -16.67
N ILE A 91 -1.14 -15.47 -16.04
CA ILE A 91 -2.21 -15.03 -15.13
C ILE A 91 -3.24 -14.20 -15.87
N GLY A 92 -4.50 -14.32 -15.48
CA GLY A 92 -5.57 -13.44 -15.95
C GLY A 92 -5.56 -12.09 -15.21
N GLY A 93 -5.98 -11.02 -15.88
CA GLY A 93 -5.99 -9.66 -15.28
C GLY A 93 -6.81 -9.55 -13.98
N ALA A 94 -7.84 -10.38 -13.80
CA ALA A 94 -8.61 -10.45 -12.56
C ALA A 94 -7.80 -11.00 -11.37
N LEU A 95 -6.90 -11.97 -11.62
CA LEU A 95 -5.99 -12.48 -10.59
C LEU A 95 -4.94 -11.42 -10.24
N ALA A 96 -4.39 -10.71 -11.23
CA ALA A 96 -3.45 -9.61 -11.00
C ALA A 96 -4.05 -8.48 -10.12
N LEU A 97 -5.32 -8.15 -10.35
CA LEU A 97 -6.07 -7.22 -9.50
C LEU A 97 -6.20 -7.72 -8.07
N LEU A 98 -6.56 -8.99 -7.89
CA LEU A 98 -6.72 -9.63 -6.58
C LEU A 98 -5.40 -9.69 -5.82
N GLU A 99 -4.31 -10.11 -6.48
CA GLU A 99 -2.98 -10.16 -5.87
C GLU A 99 -2.48 -8.77 -5.47
N GLY A 100 -2.69 -7.77 -6.33
CA GLY A 100 -2.40 -6.38 -5.99
C GLY A 100 -3.19 -5.88 -4.78
N ALA A 101 -4.49 -6.21 -4.70
CA ALA A 101 -5.34 -5.85 -3.57
C ALA A 101 -4.90 -6.53 -2.26
N VAL A 102 -4.56 -7.83 -2.33
CA VAL A 102 -4.04 -8.59 -1.18
C VAL A 102 -2.70 -8.04 -0.72
N CYS A 103 -1.80 -7.67 -1.64
CA CYS A 103 -0.54 -7.02 -1.31
C CYS A 103 -0.78 -5.67 -0.60
N GLY A 104 -1.71 -4.84 -1.11
CA GLY A 104 -2.07 -3.57 -0.48
C GLY A 104 -2.64 -3.75 0.93
N LEU A 105 -3.51 -4.73 1.13
CA LEU A 105 -4.04 -5.07 2.46
C LEU A 105 -2.92 -5.56 3.40
N ALA A 106 -2.02 -6.42 2.93
CA ALA A 106 -0.92 -6.92 3.74
C ALA A 106 0.05 -5.80 4.15
N CYS A 107 0.38 -4.89 3.23
CA CYS A 107 1.27 -3.75 3.47
C CYS A 107 0.69 -2.79 4.51
N ILE A 108 -0.58 -2.40 4.39
CA ILE A 108 -1.20 -1.48 5.36
C ILE A 108 -1.34 -2.12 6.75
N VAL A 109 -1.67 -3.40 6.83
CA VAL A 109 -1.68 -4.14 8.11
C VAL A 109 -0.29 -4.18 8.72
N ALA A 110 0.75 -4.45 7.92
CA ALA A 110 2.14 -4.46 8.40
C ALA A 110 2.58 -3.09 8.92
N VAL A 111 2.27 -2.01 8.20
CA VAL A 111 2.56 -0.63 8.64
C VAL A 111 1.83 -0.32 9.94
N TRP A 112 0.56 -0.71 10.07
CA TRP A 112 -0.22 -0.49 11.27
C TRP A 112 0.35 -1.23 12.49
N VAL A 113 0.71 -2.51 12.33
CA VAL A 113 1.34 -3.32 13.38
C VAL A 113 2.68 -2.72 13.80
N MET A 114 3.54 -2.35 12.84
CA MET A 114 4.83 -1.73 13.14
C MET A 114 4.68 -0.40 13.85
N ASN A 115 3.75 0.45 13.40
CA ASN A 115 3.50 1.75 14.02
C ASN A 115 3.00 1.58 15.47
N ASN A 116 2.14 0.59 15.75
CA ASN A 116 1.70 0.28 17.10
C ASN A 116 2.82 -0.26 17.99
N HIS A 117 3.72 -1.07 17.43
CA HIS A 117 4.86 -1.61 18.16
C HIS A 117 5.88 -0.50 18.54
N ILE A 118 6.09 0.48 17.66
CA ILE A 118 7.04 1.58 17.89
C ILE A 118 6.47 2.64 18.85
N ARG A 119 5.16 2.93 18.78
CA ARG A 119 4.56 4.00 19.60
C ARG A 119 4.36 3.64 21.08
N GLY A 120 4.60 2.39 21.48
CA GLY A 120 4.41 1.91 22.85
C GLY A 120 2.94 1.98 23.32
N PRO A 121 2.60 1.45 24.50
CA PRO A 121 1.26 1.55 25.05
C PRO A 121 0.94 3.04 25.27
N GLN A 122 -0.02 3.59 24.53
CA GLN A 122 -0.51 4.93 24.80
C GLN A 122 -1.11 4.92 26.21
N ALA A 123 -0.42 5.53 27.17
CA ALA A 123 -1.01 5.82 28.46
C ALA A 123 -2.32 6.57 28.19
N LEU A 124 -3.44 5.92 28.49
CA LEU A 124 -4.75 6.54 28.50
C LEU A 124 -4.59 7.87 29.25
N PRO A 125 -5.00 9.03 28.69
CA PRO A 125 -4.96 10.25 29.45
C PRO A 125 -5.80 10.00 30.70
N LEU A 126 -5.13 9.99 31.86
CA LEU A 126 -5.80 9.90 33.15
C LEU A 126 -6.84 11.02 33.15
N ARG A 127 -8.10 10.61 33.10
CA ARG A 127 -9.28 11.48 33.16
C ARG A 127 -9.26 12.18 34.52
N GLY A 128 -8.50 13.26 34.62
CA GLY A 128 -8.20 13.88 35.91
C GLY A 128 -7.48 15.24 35.88
N SER A 129 -6.80 15.65 34.80
CA SER A 129 -6.22 17.01 34.75
C SER A 129 -7.21 18.07 34.24
N LEU A 130 -8.40 18.06 34.83
CA LEU A 130 -9.26 19.25 34.90
C LEU A 130 -9.23 19.68 36.36
N LYS A 131 -8.37 20.64 36.73
CA LYS A 131 -8.67 21.72 37.68
C LYS A 131 -7.42 22.51 38.12
N HIS A 132 -7.56 23.85 38.05
CA HIS A 132 -6.89 24.91 38.82
C HIS A 132 -5.37 25.07 38.56
N ASP A 133 -4.84 26.23 38.15
CA ASP A 133 -5.19 27.64 38.40
C ASP A 133 -4.98 28.54 37.17
#